data_AF-A0A1H4WGX7-F1
#
_entry.id   AF-A0A1H4WGX7-F1
#
_cell.length_a   1.000
_cell.length_b   1.000
_cell.length_c   1.000
_cell.angle_alpha   90.00
_cell.angle_beta   90.00
_cell.angle_gamma   90.00
#
_symmetry.space_group_name_H-M   'P 1'
#
loop_
_entity.id
_entity.type
_entity.pdbx_description
1 polymer ?
#
loop_
_entity_poly.entity_id
_entity_poly.type
_entity_poly.pdbx_seq_one_letter_code
_entity_poly.pdbx_strand_id
1 'polypeptide(L)'
;MRHLDTDLTSLAVFLVDRLTEDLALLWERESSREGDLLRPGLAAQVAVIDEVLVTLRSGLLPPRRELRLLLFGYGAHPDYDPVWTQRLSR
;
A
#
# COMPACT_ATOMS: atom_id res chain seq x y z
N MET A 1 8.83 -11.19 25.81
CA MET A 1 7.82 -10.26 25.23
C MET A 1 8.54 -9.23 24.37
N ARG A 2 8.61 -9.40 23.04
CA ARG A 2 9.06 -8.35 22.06
C ARG A 2 9.02 -8.76 20.56
N HIS A 3 8.31 -9.82 20.18
CA HIS A 3 8.20 -10.24 18.76
C HIS A 3 6.96 -9.70 18.03
N LEU A 4 5.97 -9.15 18.76
CA LEU A 4 4.68 -8.76 18.19
C LEU A 4 4.73 -7.45 17.40
N ASP A 5 5.56 -6.49 17.81
CA ASP A 5 5.73 -5.21 17.10
C ASP A 5 6.47 -5.39 15.77
N THR A 6 7.36 -6.38 15.67
CA THR A 6 8.22 -6.58 14.50
C THR A 6 7.43 -7.00 13.26
N ASP A 7 6.38 -7.80 13.42
CA ASP A 7 5.57 -8.29 12.29
C ASP A 7 4.68 -7.20 11.69
N LEU A 8 4.02 -6.41 12.53
CA LEU A 8 3.21 -5.26 12.09
C LEU A 8 4.09 -4.19 11.45
N THR A 9 5.27 -3.95 12.03
CA THR A 9 6.28 -3.06 11.45
C THR A 9 6.74 -3.57 10.08
N SER A 10 6.99 -4.88 9.94
CA SER A 10 7.42 -5.47 8.66
C SER A 10 6.34 -5.35 7.58
N LEU A 11 5.07 -5.55 7.95
CA LEU A 11 3.95 -5.36 7.03
C LEU A 11 3.79 -3.89 6.61
N ALA A 12 3.87 -2.96 7.56
CA ALA A 12 3.78 -1.53 7.27
C ALA A 12 4.92 -1.07 6.36
N VAL A 13 6.16 -1.51 6.61
CA VAL A 13 7.33 -1.22 5.77
C VAL A 13 7.13 -1.76 4.35
N PHE A 14 6.70 -3.01 4.21
CA PHE A 14 6.42 -3.60 2.90
C PHE A 14 5.38 -2.80 2.12
N LEU A 15 4.27 -2.43 2.75
CA LEU A 15 3.20 -1.67 2.10
C LEU A 15 3.65 -0.25 1.74
N VAL A 16 4.41 0.41 2.61
CA VAL A 16 4.96 1.75 2.32
C VAL A 16 5.87 1.71 1.09
N ASP A 17 6.74 0.71 0.98
CA ASP A 17 7.65 0.54 -0.15
C ASP A 17 6.87 0.41 -1.47
N ARG A 18 5.90 -0.52 -1.52
CA ARG A 18 5.09 -0.79 -2.71
C ARG A 18 4.19 0.37 -3.12
N LEU A 19 3.55 1.02 -2.16
CA LEU A 19 2.69 2.18 -2.45
C LEU A 19 3.50 3.39 -2.92
N THR A 20 4.74 3.54 -2.43
CA THR A 20 5.64 4.60 -2.90
C THR A 20 6.09 4.33 -4.33
N GLU A 21 6.39 3.07 -4.68
CA GLU A 21 6.69 2.64 -6.04
C GLU A 21 5.50 2.91 -6.99
N ASP A 22 4.29 2.52 -6.61
CA ASP A 22 3.07 2.79 -7.39
C ASP A 22 2.85 4.30 -7.62
N LEU A 23 3.07 5.11 -6.58
CA LEU A 23 2.94 6.56 -6.67
C LEU A 23 3.97 7.14 -7.67
N ALA A 24 5.22 6.67 -7.63
CA ALA A 24 6.25 7.08 -8.57
C ALA A 24 5.87 6.70 -10.01
N LEU A 25 5.39 5.48 -10.24
CA LEU A 25 4.94 5.02 -11.55
C LEU A 25 3.75 5.83 -12.10
N LEU A 26 2.82 6.24 -11.22
CA LEU A 26 1.72 7.11 -11.60
C LEU A 26 2.23 8.49 -12.05
N TRP A 27 3.20 9.05 -11.32
CA TRP A 27 3.82 10.32 -11.71
C TRP A 27 4.62 10.23 -13.01
N GLU A 28 5.39 9.16 -13.21
CA GLU A 28 6.13 8.94 -14.47
C GLU A 28 5.20 8.82 -15.68
N ARG A 29 4.06 8.14 -15.52
CA ARG A 29 3.04 8.02 -16.57
C ARG A 29 2.40 9.35 -16.91
N GLU A 30 2.25 10.23 -15.92
CA GLU A 30 1.73 11.57 -16.12
C GLU A 30 2.77 12.48 -16.77
N SER A 31 4.01 12.48 -16.29
CA SER A 31 5.09 13.32 -16.84
C SER A 31 5.47 12.94 -18.28
N SER A 32 5.28 11.67 -18.66
CA SER A 32 5.58 11.17 -20.01
C SER A 32 4.48 11.49 -21.03
N ARG A 33 3.37 12.12 -20.64
CA ARG A 33 2.26 12.46 -21.54
C ARG A 33 2.15 13.98 -21.69
N GLU A 34 2.54 14.49 -22.86
CA GLU A 34 2.27 15.87 -23.27
C GLU A 34 0.75 16.10 -23.36
N GLY A 35 0.20 16.98 -22.52
CA GLY A 35 -1.19 17.44 -22.63
C GLY A 35 -1.88 17.70 -21.28
N ASP A 36 -2.19 18.98 -21.05
CA ASP A 36 -2.56 19.63 -19.79
C ASP A 36 -4.00 19.34 -19.29
N LEU A 37 -4.33 18.08 -18.96
CA LEU A 37 -5.60 17.77 -18.28
C LEU A 37 -5.37 16.81 -17.13
N LEU A 38 -5.33 17.38 -15.92
CA LEU A 38 -5.52 16.67 -14.65
C LEU A 38 -6.71 15.74 -14.78
N ARG A 39 -6.45 14.45 -14.94
CA ARG A 39 -7.51 13.44 -15.06
C ARG A 39 -8.14 13.27 -13.68
N PRO A 40 -9.46 13.42 -13.53
CA PRO A 40 -10.13 13.19 -12.25
C PRO A 40 -9.82 11.81 -11.66
N GLY A 41 -9.63 10.80 -12.52
CA GLY A 41 -9.26 9.45 -12.10
C GLY A 41 -7.82 9.29 -11.61
N LEU A 42 -6.85 10.09 -12.08
CA LEU A 42 -5.46 10.03 -11.60
C LEU A 42 -5.32 10.73 -10.25
N ALA A 43 -5.90 11.92 -10.11
CA ALA A 43 -5.92 12.65 -8.85
C ALA A 43 -6.59 11.82 -7.74
N ALA A 44 -7.68 11.11 -8.05
CA ALA A 44 -8.31 10.19 -7.11
C ALA A 44 -7.41 9.01 -6.72
N GLN A 45 -6.66 8.42 -7.67
CA GLN A 45 -5.72 7.34 -7.37
C GLN A 45 -4.57 7.80 -6.48
N VAL A 46 -3.99 8.96 -6.80
CA VAL A 46 -2.94 9.59 -5.98
C VAL A 46 -3.44 9.87 -4.57
N ALA A 47 -4.64 10.45 -4.44
CA ALA A 47 -5.21 10.79 -3.14
C ALA A 47 -5.43 9.55 -2.27
N VAL A 48 -5.93 8.45 -2.85
CA VAL A 48 -6.12 7.18 -2.14
C VAL A 48 -4.78 6.60 -1.67
N ILE A 49 -3.76 6.57 -2.56
CA ILE A 49 -2.44 6.06 -2.19
C ILE A 49 -1.80 6.91 -1.09
N ASP A 50 -1.93 8.23 -1.18
CA ASP A 50 -1.39 9.16 -0.18
C ASP A 50 -2.07 9.00 1.18
N GLU A 51 -3.39 8.85 1.23
CA GLU A 51 -4.15 8.60 2.47
C GLU A 51 -3.69 7.30 3.16
N VAL A 52 -3.47 6.23 2.39
CA VAL A 52 -2.97 4.95 2.92
C VAL A 52 -1.54 5.10 3.42
N LEU A 53 -0.67 5.83 2.70
CA LEU A 53 0.70 6.10 3.13
C LEU A 53 0.74 6.92 4.42
N VAL A 54 -0.11 7.95 4.57
CA VAL A 54 -0.24 8.74 5.79
C VAL A 54 -0.67 7.86 6.96
N THR A 55 -1.66 6.99 6.75
CA THR A 55 -2.12 6.03 7.75
C THR A 55 -0.98 5.13 8.21
N LEU A 56 -0.24 4.52 7.28
CA LEU A 56 0.89 3.64 7.58
C LEU A 56 2.02 4.37 8.32
N ARG A 57 2.35 5.60 7.90
CA ARG A 57 3.39 6.44 8.55
C ARG A 57 2.99 6.89 9.96
N SER A 58 1.69 6.95 10.28
CA SER A 58 1.20 7.21 11.63
C SER A 58 1.30 6.00 12.57
N GLY A 59 1.78 4.85 12.07
CA GLY A 59 1.86 3.61 12.84
C GLY A 59 0.54 2.83 12.89
N LEU A 60 -0.45 3.24 12.10
CA LEU A 60 -1.73 2.54 11.97
C LEU A 60 -1.76 1.69 10.72
N LEU A 61 -2.52 0.61 10.75
CA LEU A 61 -2.79 -0.20 9.57
C LEU A 61 -4.18 0.12 9.00
N PRO A 62 -4.35 0.09 7.66
CA PRO A 62 -5.66 0.13 7.04
C PRO A 62 -6.59 -0.99 7.53
N PRO A 63 -7.91 -0.84 7.32
CA PRO A 63 -8.87 -1.91 7.60
C PRO A 63 -8.46 -3.25 6.96
N ARG A 64 -8.77 -4.36 7.65
CA ARG A 64 -8.38 -5.72 7.23
C ARG A 64 -8.80 -6.09 5.81
N ARG A 65 -9.95 -5.57 5.34
CA ARG A 65 -10.42 -5.75 3.96
C ARG A 65 -9.47 -5.10 2.95
N GLU A 66 -9.04 -3.86 3.22
CA GLU A 66 -8.13 -3.11 2.36
C GLU A 66 -6.73 -3.72 2.37
N LEU A 67 -6.22 -4.13 3.53
CA LEU A 67 -4.95 -4.85 3.63
C LEU A 67 -4.93 -6.11 2.75
N ARG A 68 -6.01 -6.90 2.75
CA ARG A 68 -6.11 -8.08 1.88
C ARG A 68 -6.07 -7.71 0.39
N LEU A 69 -6.76 -6.64 0.01
CA LEU A 69 -6.77 -6.17 -1.39
C LEU A 69 -5.39 -5.67 -1.82
N LEU A 70 -4.70 -4.91 -0.97
CA LEU A 70 -3.33 -4.44 -1.23
C LEU A 70 -2.36 -5.62 -1.36
N LEU A 71 -2.39 -6.55 -0.41
CA LEU A 71 -1.54 -7.74 -0.44
C LEU A 71 -1.83 -8.62 -1.66
N PHE A 72 -3.10 -8.76 -2.06
CA PHE A 72 -3.46 -9.41 -3.31
C PHE A 72 -2.86 -8.71 -4.53
N GLY A 73 -3.00 -7.39 -4.61
CA GLY A 73 -2.46 -6.58 -5.71
C GLY A 73 -0.94 -6.70 -5.86
N TYR A 74 -0.22 -6.88 -4.74
CA TYR A 74 1.24 -7.03 -4.73
C TYR A 74 1.75 -8.47 -4.78
N GLY A 75 0.87 -9.46 -5.01
CA GLY A 75 1.26 -10.88 -5.05
C GLY A 75 1.71 -11.45 -3.69
N ALA A 76 1.47 -10.72 -2.60
CA ALA A 76 1.76 -11.09 -1.22
C ALA A 76 0.49 -11.57 -0.49
N HIS A 77 -0.48 -12.12 -1.22
CA HIS A 77 -1.74 -12.54 -0.63
C HIS A 77 -1.51 -13.70 0.37
N PRO A 78 -2.22 -13.71 1.51
CA PRO A 78 -2.35 -14.84 2.44
C PRO A 78 -2.45 -16.24 1.80
N ASP A 79 -3.11 -16.34 0.65
CA ASP A 79 -3.31 -17.62 -0.04
C ASP A 79 -2.09 -18.09 -0.84
N TYR A 80 -1.15 -17.20 -1.16
CA TYR A 80 0.08 -17.49 -1.92
C TYR A 80 1.33 -17.46 -1.03
N ASP A 81 1.31 -16.62 0.01
CA ASP A 81 2.34 -16.57 1.03
C ASP A 81 1.67 -16.56 2.43
N PRO A 82 1.64 -17.73 3.11
CA PRO A 82 0.92 -17.90 4.37
C PRO A 82 1.53 -17.11 5.53
N VAL A 83 2.75 -16.54 5.37
CA VAL A 83 3.34 -15.62 6.35
C VAL A 83 2.41 -14.43 6.59
N TRP A 84 1.71 -13.93 5.57
CA TRP A 84 0.80 -12.80 5.70
C TRP A 84 -0.53 -13.17 6.35
N THR A 85 -1.01 -14.42 6.17
CA THR A 85 -2.21 -14.95 6.84
C THR A 85 -2.07 -14.91 8.36
N GLN A 86 -0.91 -15.32 8.87
CA GLN A 86 -0.60 -15.34 10.30
C GLN A 86 -0.47 -13.91 10.85
N ARG A 87 0.00 -12.97 10.03
CA ARG A 87 0.16 -11.56 10.40
C ARG A 87 -1.15 -10.76 10.40
N LEU A 88 -2.12 -11.13 9.55
CA LEU A 88 -3.43 -10.47 9.47
C LEU A 88 -4.49 -11.05 10.42
N SER A 89 -4.25 -12.20 11.05
CA SER A 89 -5.24 -12.91 11.87
C SER A 89 -5.20 -12.60 13.35
N ARG A 90 -4.19 -11.86 13.81
CA ARG A 90 -4.08 -11.31 15.15
C ARG A 90 -4.65 -9.90 15.21
#